data_AF-A0A2N9MIR4-F1
#
_entry.id   AF-A0A2N9MIR4-F1
#
_cell.length_a   1.000
_cell.length_b   1.000
_cell.length_c   1.000
_cell.angle_alpha   90.00
_cell.angle_beta   90.00
_cell.angle_gamma   90.00
#
_symmetry.space_group_name_H-M   'P 1'
#
loop_
_entity.id
_entity.type
_entity.pdbx_description
1 polymer ?
#
loop_
_entity_poly.entity_id
_entity_poly.type
_entity_poly.pdbx_seq_one_letter_code
_entity_poly.pdbx_strand_id
1 'polypeptide(L)'
;MAKPQRPAPGTYKLRAMLRHLILGAALAVGPLAAAGDVPLAHVEADYADWLDATSAVATIDSGLMSRIDGRDRGAWDQQRRKLTSTLESELKLINESALGAEDVRALEAMRRGLLSNALSSSEAEPGRCADRIDTRGSGGAGDPTPLQVALYACFEEIGNRIPFDGTTVVRTTALQWLQEFGDGERRRQLFLAFGPLWSAVNGTNTPDSPYRRMIGLSATQSRRSRSSPIDDAAATLGITTAQVEHWLEDILDAWREHVRGPAREPWDYWYESAAAARELTHAIPRNAVLPISERFYRDLGADLQKLGVLHDLDVREGKAPLAYTDQVRIGRRKDGRWRPAIPRVSANYQQGGMFVLNELIHEDGHAVHEAAVRTRPAFYSLGDDLFVEAFADVPAWSSMQPAWQRKYLGTSATVAASLRELYSDVMLDVAWGLFELRMLRDPNADPNAVWTDITARYLNIVPHPELSWWALRVQLVRWPGYMINYGLGAVLTADIRQRTSEAIGPFDTGNARWYGWTSTHLLRFGASLRTADLLRRFLGRPVSTAALLNQLRRLDP
;
A
#
# COMPACT_ATOMS: atom_id res chain seq x y z
N MET A 1 48.61 -19.18 17.04
CA MET A 1 47.58 -19.81 17.89
C MET A 1 46.54 -20.45 16.99
N ALA A 2 46.45 -21.77 17.06
CA ALA A 2 45.80 -22.64 16.07
C ALA A 2 44.26 -22.63 16.17
N LYS A 3 43.59 -22.65 15.02
CA LYS A 3 42.15 -22.92 14.86
C LYS A 3 41.93 -24.44 14.74
N PRO A 4 40.89 -25.03 15.36
CA PRO A 4 40.53 -26.42 15.12
C PRO A 4 39.60 -26.59 13.91
N GLN A 5 39.91 -27.63 13.14
CA GLN A 5 39.18 -28.14 11.96
C GLN A 5 37.87 -28.84 12.36
N ARG A 6 36.83 -28.71 11.53
CA ARG A 6 35.61 -29.54 11.55
C ARG A 6 35.76 -30.72 10.58
N PRO A 7 35.29 -31.94 10.91
CA PRO A 7 35.30 -33.07 9.99
C PRO A 7 34.05 -33.12 9.09
N ALA A 8 34.24 -33.76 7.93
CA ALA A 8 33.28 -33.97 6.85
C ALA A 8 32.26 -35.11 7.14
N PRO A 9 31.13 -35.17 6.41
CA PRO A 9 30.03 -36.10 6.71
C PRO A 9 30.18 -37.45 6.00
N GLY A 10 29.99 -38.53 6.78
CA GLY A 10 29.89 -39.90 6.32
C GLY A 10 28.46 -40.29 5.94
N THR A 11 28.33 -40.80 4.72
CA THR A 11 27.19 -41.51 4.12
C THR A 11 26.83 -42.80 4.87
N TYR A 12 25.55 -43.17 4.97
CA TYR A 12 25.07 -44.55 4.77
C TYR A 12 23.55 -44.58 4.46
N LYS A 13 23.20 -45.18 3.31
CA LYS A 13 21.89 -45.75 2.97
C LYS A 13 21.96 -47.26 3.25
N LEU A 14 20.92 -47.89 3.80
CA LEU A 14 20.13 -48.99 3.19
C LEU A 14 19.20 -49.74 4.17
N ARG A 15 17.91 -49.79 3.78
CA ARG A 15 16.91 -50.90 3.73
C ARG A 15 17.02 -52.14 4.65
N ALA A 16 15.89 -52.50 5.30
CA ALA A 16 15.12 -53.77 5.15
C ALA A 16 14.00 -53.84 6.24
N MET A 17 12.70 -53.89 5.90
CA MET A 17 11.81 -55.07 5.69
C MET A 17 11.48 -55.95 6.93
N LEU A 18 10.23 -55.81 7.40
CA LEU A 18 9.20 -56.82 7.75
C LEU A 18 9.51 -57.98 8.74
N ARG A 19 8.84 -58.02 9.90
CA ARG A 19 7.73 -58.97 10.26
C ARG A 19 7.36 -58.95 11.76
N HIS A 20 6.09 -59.30 11.98
CA HIS A 20 5.26 -59.29 13.19
C HIS A 20 5.86 -59.77 14.52
N LEU A 21 5.43 -59.12 15.60
CA LEU A 21 4.93 -59.82 16.79
C LEU A 21 3.78 -59.01 17.42
N ILE A 22 2.63 -59.67 17.54
CA ILE A 22 1.45 -59.21 18.27
C ILE A 22 1.66 -59.61 19.74
N LEU A 23 1.62 -58.66 20.66
CA LEU A 23 1.37 -58.93 22.08
C LEU A 23 0.43 -57.85 22.63
N GLY A 24 -0.70 -58.29 23.15
CA GLY A 24 -1.79 -57.44 23.62
C GLY A 24 -1.44 -56.63 24.86
N ALA A 25 -1.75 -55.35 24.80
CA ALA A 25 -1.93 -54.50 25.96
C ALA A 25 -3.36 -53.96 25.92
N ALA A 26 -4.18 -54.39 26.88
CA ALA A 26 -5.47 -53.78 27.14
C ALA A 26 -5.23 -52.37 27.71
N LEU A 27 -5.20 -51.38 26.83
CA LEU A 27 -5.29 -49.98 27.22
C LEU A 27 -6.74 -49.70 27.59
N ALA A 28 -6.98 -49.42 28.87
CA ALA A 28 -8.20 -48.81 29.34
C ALA A 28 -8.40 -47.49 28.59
N VAL A 29 -9.33 -47.50 27.64
CA VAL A 29 -9.87 -46.28 27.03
C VAL A 29 -10.71 -45.62 28.12
N GLY A 30 -10.08 -44.75 28.91
CA GLY A 30 -10.81 -43.75 29.69
C GLY A 30 -11.67 -42.93 28.71
N PRO A 31 -12.86 -42.48 29.11
CA PRO A 31 -13.67 -41.64 28.25
C PRO A 31 -12.82 -40.45 27.82
N LEU A 32 -12.66 -40.30 26.49
CA LEU A 32 -12.21 -39.05 25.90
C LEU A 32 -13.12 -37.98 26.50
N ALA A 33 -12.58 -37.20 27.45
CA ALA A 33 -13.23 -35.98 27.88
C ALA A 33 -13.53 -35.22 26.60
N ALA A 34 -14.82 -35.02 26.31
CA ALA A 34 -15.24 -34.21 25.18
C ALA A 34 -14.45 -32.91 25.26
N ALA A 35 -13.58 -32.68 24.28
CA ALA A 35 -12.83 -31.43 24.19
C ALA A 35 -13.88 -30.32 24.27
N GLY A 36 -13.88 -29.55 25.36
CA GLY A 36 -14.86 -28.50 25.55
C GLY A 36 -14.75 -27.51 24.41
N ASP A 37 -15.86 -27.24 23.72
CA ASP A 37 -15.90 -26.26 22.65
C ASP A 37 -15.39 -24.91 23.18
N VAL A 38 -14.28 -24.42 22.63
CA VAL A 38 -13.76 -23.07 22.97
C VAL A 38 -14.71 -22.04 22.35
N PRO A 39 -15.32 -21.13 23.13
CA PRO A 39 -16.23 -20.13 22.56
C PRO A 39 -15.49 -19.20 21.59
N LEU A 40 -16.06 -18.97 20.40
CA LEU A 40 -15.46 -18.08 19.39
C LEU A 40 -15.15 -16.68 19.94
N ALA A 41 -16.01 -16.16 20.82
CA ALA A 41 -15.82 -14.85 21.45
C ALA A 41 -14.53 -14.77 22.30
N HIS A 42 -14.09 -15.88 22.89
CA HIS A 42 -12.83 -15.96 23.62
C HIS A 42 -11.64 -15.87 22.64
N VAL A 43 -11.65 -16.71 21.60
CA VAL A 43 -10.60 -16.73 20.56
C VAL A 43 -10.51 -15.38 19.85
N GLU A 44 -11.64 -14.71 19.62
CA GLU A 44 -11.67 -13.37 19.02
C GLU A 44 -11.08 -12.29 19.95
N ALA A 45 -11.23 -12.42 21.28
CA ALA A 45 -10.58 -11.53 22.23
C ALA A 45 -9.05 -11.71 22.22
N ASP A 46 -8.57 -12.95 22.17
CA ASP A 46 -7.15 -13.28 22.07
C ASP A 46 -6.56 -12.81 20.72
N TYR A 47 -7.33 -12.94 19.63
CA TYR A 47 -6.95 -12.41 18.31
C TYR A 47 -6.81 -10.88 18.35
N ALA A 48 -7.70 -10.20 19.06
CA ALA A 48 -7.63 -8.75 19.24
C ALA A 48 -6.41 -8.31 20.06
N ASP A 49 -6.03 -9.07 21.09
CA ASP A 49 -4.80 -8.85 21.85
C ASP A 49 -3.55 -9.13 21.01
N TRP A 50 -3.64 -10.10 20.09
CA TRP A 50 -2.57 -10.44 19.18
C TRP A 50 -2.35 -9.33 18.14
N LEU A 51 -3.42 -8.75 17.59
CA LEU A 51 -3.33 -7.59 16.70
C LEU A 51 -2.67 -6.40 17.40
N ASP A 52 -3.07 -6.07 18.63
CA ASP A 52 -2.42 -5.02 19.44
C ASP A 52 -0.91 -5.31 19.62
N ALA A 53 -0.53 -6.56 19.91
CA ALA A 53 0.87 -6.93 20.10
C ALA A 53 1.69 -6.87 18.80
N THR A 54 1.12 -7.28 17.67
CA THR A 54 1.75 -7.18 16.34
C THR A 54 2.01 -5.73 15.96
N SER A 55 1.00 -4.87 16.10
CA SER A 55 1.09 -3.42 15.89
C SER A 55 2.12 -2.75 16.80
N ALA A 56 2.17 -3.15 18.08
CA ALA A 56 3.14 -2.60 19.02
C ALA A 56 4.59 -2.96 18.68
N VAL A 57 4.86 -4.20 18.25
CA VAL A 57 6.20 -4.61 17.78
C VAL A 57 6.59 -3.80 16.55
N ALA A 58 5.72 -3.72 15.54
CA ALA A 58 6.01 -2.97 14.30
C ALA A 58 6.27 -1.47 14.59
N THR A 59 5.48 -0.87 15.48
CA THR A 59 5.67 0.53 15.89
C THR A 59 7.01 0.74 16.57
N ILE A 60 7.44 -0.17 17.46
CA ILE A 60 8.74 -0.04 18.13
C ILE A 60 9.89 -0.29 17.15
N ASP A 61 9.78 -1.29 16.29
CA ASP A 61 10.81 -1.65 15.31
C ASP A 61 11.04 -0.52 14.28
N SER A 62 10.03 0.31 14.01
CA SER A 62 10.18 1.51 13.17
C SER A 62 10.96 2.67 13.82
N GLY A 63 11.24 2.58 15.13
CA GLY A 63 11.95 3.60 15.91
C GLY A 63 11.12 4.81 16.36
N LEU A 64 9.80 4.84 16.14
CA LEU A 64 8.95 5.95 16.61
C LEU A 64 8.86 6.01 18.14
N MET A 65 8.75 4.86 18.78
CA MET A 65 8.64 4.75 20.24
C MET A 65 9.49 3.58 20.74
N SER A 66 10.03 3.68 21.94
CA SER A 66 10.76 2.57 22.59
C SER A 66 9.85 1.68 23.45
N ARG A 67 8.67 2.17 23.84
CA ARG A 67 7.68 1.48 24.65
C ARG A 67 6.26 1.87 24.27
N ILE A 68 5.32 0.93 24.38
CA ILE A 68 3.88 1.13 24.20
C ILE A 68 3.16 0.52 25.40
N ASP A 69 2.22 1.26 26.00
CA ASP A 69 1.50 0.87 27.23
C ASP A 69 2.43 0.36 28.34
N GLY A 70 3.59 1.00 28.48
CA GLY A 70 4.60 0.67 29.50
C GLY A 70 5.41 -0.60 29.21
N ARG A 71 5.25 -1.26 28.06
CA ARG A 71 5.99 -2.46 27.65
C ARG A 71 6.99 -2.13 26.54
N ASP A 72 8.17 -2.74 26.60
CA ASP A 72 9.19 -2.64 25.55
C ASP A 72 8.96 -3.67 24.43
N ARG A 73 9.83 -3.64 23.42
CA ARG A 73 9.80 -4.56 22.28
C ARG A 73 9.81 -6.03 22.71
N GLY A 74 10.67 -6.40 23.67
CA GLY A 74 10.85 -7.77 24.11
C GLY A 74 9.60 -8.33 24.77
N ALA A 75 8.96 -7.52 25.62
CA ALA A 75 7.70 -7.87 26.28
C ALA A 75 6.54 -8.05 25.27
N TRP A 76 6.40 -7.14 24.31
CA TRP A 76 5.38 -7.25 23.27
C TRP A 76 5.58 -8.45 22.36
N ASP A 77 6.82 -8.70 21.95
CA ASP A 77 7.17 -9.83 21.08
C ASP A 77 6.98 -11.18 21.79
N GLN A 78 7.26 -11.26 23.10
CA GLN A 78 6.92 -12.44 23.91
C GLN A 78 5.40 -12.67 23.95
N GLN A 79 4.61 -11.62 24.17
CA GLN A 79 3.15 -11.72 24.17
C GLN A 79 2.61 -12.15 22.81
N ARG A 80 3.11 -11.53 21.72
CA ARG A 80 2.74 -11.87 20.34
C ARG A 80 2.96 -13.35 20.06
N ARG A 81 4.17 -13.87 20.34
CA ARG A 81 4.49 -15.31 20.17
C ARG A 81 3.58 -16.22 20.98
N LYS A 82 3.32 -15.86 22.24
CA LYS A 82 2.41 -16.62 23.11
C LYS A 82 1.02 -16.70 22.47
N LEU A 83 0.47 -15.57 22.06
CA LEU A 83 -0.86 -15.49 21.44
C LEU A 83 -0.91 -16.20 20.10
N THR A 84 0.13 -16.11 19.25
CA THR A 84 0.22 -16.90 18.02
C THR A 84 0.05 -18.40 18.32
N SER A 85 0.82 -18.95 19.26
CA SER A 85 0.72 -20.36 19.62
C SER A 85 -0.65 -20.74 20.21
N THR A 86 -1.25 -19.87 21.02
CA THR A 86 -2.60 -20.08 21.57
C THR A 86 -3.64 -20.12 20.44
N LEU A 87 -3.65 -19.11 19.58
CA LEU A 87 -4.60 -18.98 18.47
C LEU A 87 -4.48 -20.14 17.47
N GLU A 88 -3.26 -20.56 17.12
CA GLU A 88 -3.04 -21.72 16.24
C GLU A 88 -3.60 -23.03 16.80
N SER A 89 -3.68 -23.15 18.12
CA SER A 89 -4.28 -24.30 18.81
C SER A 89 -5.80 -24.15 18.86
N GLU A 90 -6.29 -23.02 19.38
CA GLU A 90 -7.72 -22.82 19.64
C GLU A 90 -8.56 -22.72 18.36
N LEU A 91 -8.05 -22.09 17.29
CA LEU A 91 -8.74 -21.99 16.01
C LEU A 91 -9.01 -23.36 15.35
N LYS A 92 -8.28 -24.41 15.75
CA LYS A 92 -8.49 -25.80 15.29
C LYS A 92 -9.54 -26.55 16.11
N LEU A 93 -9.82 -26.08 17.33
CA LEU A 93 -10.78 -26.69 18.25
C LEU A 93 -12.21 -26.16 18.05
N ILE A 94 -12.38 -25.07 17.31
CA ILE A 94 -13.70 -24.49 17.05
C ILE A 94 -14.52 -25.39 16.14
N ASN A 95 -15.69 -25.82 16.61
CA ASN A 95 -16.66 -26.56 15.81
C ASN A 95 -17.44 -25.63 14.86
N GLU A 96 -16.97 -25.53 13.62
CA GLU A 96 -17.58 -24.69 12.57
C GLU A 96 -19.06 -25.01 12.30
N SER A 97 -19.46 -26.27 12.45
CA SER A 97 -20.85 -26.69 12.20
C SER A 97 -21.85 -26.14 13.22
N ALA A 98 -21.36 -25.69 14.38
CA ALA A 98 -22.15 -25.08 15.44
C ALA A 98 -22.24 -23.54 15.32
N LEU A 99 -21.51 -22.93 14.37
CA LEU A 99 -21.46 -21.48 14.20
C LEU A 99 -22.53 -20.97 13.24
N GLY A 100 -23.02 -19.75 13.51
CA GLY A 100 -23.79 -18.99 12.52
C GLY A 100 -22.90 -18.50 11.37
N ALA A 101 -23.53 -18.13 10.24
CA ALA A 101 -22.79 -17.73 9.02
C ALA A 101 -21.83 -16.54 9.22
N GLU A 102 -22.15 -15.59 10.09
CA GLU A 102 -21.25 -14.47 10.40
C GLU A 102 -20.03 -14.93 11.21
N ASP A 103 -20.23 -15.82 12.17
CA ASP A 103 -19.18 -16.36 13.02
C ASP A 103 -18.22 -17.28 12.24
N VAL A 104 -18.73 -18.01 11.25
CA VAL A 104 -17.89 -18.74 10.28
C VAL A 104 -16.98 -17.77 9.52
N ARG A 105 -17.52 -16.65 9.00
CA ARG A 105 -16.69 -15.64 8.32
C ARG A 105 -15.67 -14.99 9.26
N ALA A 106 -16.04 -14.73 10.50
CA ALA A 106 -15.13 -14.19 11.51
C ALA A 106 -13.97 -15.16 11.77
N LEU A 107 -14.28 -16.45 11.94
CA LEU A 107 -13.28 -17.50 12.09
C LEU A 107 -12.32 -17.57 10.90
N GLU A 108 -12.85 -17.56 9.68
CA GLU A 108 -12.04 -17.53 8.46
C GLU A 108 -11.16 -16.28 8.37
N ALA A 109 -11.69 -15.11 8.75
CA ALA A 109 -10.95 -13.86 8.74
C ALA A 109 -9.78 -13.88 9.74
N MET A 110 -9.99 -14.41 10.96
CA MET A 110 -8.91 -14.59 11.93
C MET A 110 -7.83 -15.55 11.44
N ARG A 111 -8.23 -16.67 10.82
CA ARG A 111 -7.28 -17.63 10.22
C ARG A 111 -6.46 -16.99 9.12
N ARG A 112 -7.10 -16.23 8.22
CA ARG A 112 -6.39 -15.48 7.17
C ARG A 112 -5.43 -14.45 7.77
N GLY A 113 -5.89 -13.65 8.75
CA GLY A 113 -5.05 -12.65 9.39
C GLY A 113 -3.82 -13.25 10.08
N LEU A 114 -3.99 -14.39 10.77
CA LEU A 114 -2.88 -15.11 11.40
C LEU A 114 -1.87 -15.66 10.38
N LEU A 115 -2.33 -16.11 9.21
CA LEU A 115 -1.46 -16.55 8.12
C LEU A 115 -0.73 -15.38 7.47
N SER A 116 -1.43 -14.27 7.20
CA SER A 116 -0.86 -13.07 6.57
C SER A 116 0.19 -12.36 7.43
N ASN A 117 0.09 -12.47 8.75
CA ASN A 117 1.08 -11.91 9.69
C ASN A 117 1.80 -13.02 10.47
N ALA A 118 1.85 -14.24 9.93
CA ALA A 118 2.61 -15.30 10.54
C ALA A 118 4.07 -14.86 10.64
N LEU A 119 4.71 -15.16 11.77
CA LEU A 119 6.12 -14.87 12.00
C LEU A 119 6.95 -15.60 10.93
N SER A 120 7.25 -14.92 9.82
CA SER A 120 8.15 -15.50 8.84
C SER A 120 9.57 -15.37 9.39
N SER A 121 10.36 -16.43 9.25
CA SER A 121 11.78 -16.41 9.63
C SER A 121 12.60 -15.39 8.82
N SER A 122 12.04 -14.80 7.76
CA SER A 122 12.66 -13.75 6.95
C SER A 122 12.39 -12.32 7.42
N GLU A 123 11.46 -12.09 8.35
CA GLU A 123 11.29 -10.78 9.00
C GLU A 123 12.41 -10.46 10.01
N ALA A 124 13.26 -11.45 10.33
CA ALA A 124 14.34 -11.30 11.30
C ALA A 124 15.62 -10.68 10.72
N GLU A 125 15.82 -10.69 9.39
CA GLU A 125 16.95 -10.01 8.77
C GLU A 125 16.48 -9.03 7.68
N PRO A 126 16.84 -7.73 7.78
CA PRO A 126 16.57 -6.80 6.70
C PRO A 126 17.26 -7.31 5.43
N GLY A 127 16.49 -7.48 4.36
CA GLY A 127 17.02 -7.89 3.06
C GLY A 127 18.08 -6.91 2.58
N ARG A 128 19.02 -7.39 1.76
CA ARG A 128 20.03 -6.52 1.13
C ARG A 128 19.79 -6.39 -0.36
N CYS A 129 20.06 -5.22 -0.91
CA CYS A 129 19.97 -5.02 -2.35
C CYS A 129 20.88 -5.99 -3.11
N ALA A 130 22.05 -6.34 -2.56
CA ALA A 130 22.99 -7.29 -3.17
C ALA A 130 22.38 -8.68 -3.41
N ASP A 131 21.41 -9.10 -2.59
CA ASP A 131 20.82 -10.44 -2.62
C ASP A 131 19.97 -10.67 -3.88
N ARG A 132 19.62 -9.61 -4.63
CA ARG A 132 18.88 -9.69 -5.89
C ARG A 132 19.56 -10.53 -6.97
N ILE A 133 20.88 -10.72 -6.85
CA ILE A 133 21.69 -11.49 -7.81
C ILE A 133 21.61 -12.99 -7.50
N ASP A 134 21.60 -13.39 -6.23
CA ASP A 134 21.85 -14.78 -5.78
C ASP A 134 20.60 -15.53 -5.25
N THR A 135 19.40 -15.16 -5.71
CA THR A 135 18.16 -15.81 -5.24
C THR A 135 17.95 -17.24 -5.77
N ARG A 136 18.93 -17.84 -6.44
CA ARG A 136 18.82 -19.23 -6.96
C ARG A 136 18.80 -20.29 -5.84
N GLY A 137 19.09 -19.93 -4.59
CA GLY A 137 19.17 -20.88 -3.47
C GLY A 137 18.39 -20.55 -2.19
N SER A 138 17.80 -19.36 -2.05
CA SER A 138 17.25 -18.87 -0.76
C SER A 138 15.73 -18.95 -0.61
N GLY A 139 14.99 -19.35 -1.65
CA GLY A 139 13.55 -19.58 -1.62
C GLY A 139 13.19 -20.94 -2.22
N GLY A 140 12.10 -21.56 -1.74
CA GLY A 140 11.55 -22.74 -2.41
C GLY A 140 11.29 -22.44 -3.89
N ALA A 141 11.51 -23.40 -4.78
CA ALA A 141 11.30 -23.21 -6.21
C ALA A 141 9.89 -22.64 -6.48
N GLY A 142 9.80 -21.39 -6.95
CA GLY A 142 8.54 -20.73 -7.28
C GLY A 142 8.06 -19.63 -6.32
N ASP A 143 8.77 -19.33 -5.22
CA ASP A 143 8.43 -18.23 -4.30
C ASP A 143 9.11 -16.90 -4.71
N PRO A 144 8.36 -15.83 -5.02
CA PRO A 144 8.94 -14.53 -5.34
C PRO A 144 9.46 -13.75 -4.12
N THR A 145 9.04 -14.11 -2.90
CA THR A 145 9.24 -13.30 -1.68
C THR A 145 10.70 -12.89 -1.42
N PRO A 146 11.70 -13.78 -1.52
CA PRO A 146 13.10 -13.39 -1.28
C PRO A 146 13.59 -12.32 -2.26
N LEU A 147 13.16 -12.41 -3.53
CA LEU A 147 13.54 -11.44 -4.56
C LEU A 147 12.78 -10.12 -4.40
N GLN A 148 11.51 -10.16 -4.00
CA GLN A 148 10.73 -8.97 -3.64
C GLN A 148 11.37 -8.21 -2.47
N VAL A 149 11.81 -8.92 -1.42
CA VAL A 149 12.54 -8.36 -0.28
C VAL A 149 13.87 -7.73 -0.71
N ALA A 150 14.67 -8.43 -1.51
CA ALA A 150 15.95 -7.90 -1.99
C ALA A 150 15.77 -6.65 -2.89
N LEU A 151 14.77 -6.64 -3.76
CA LEU A 151 14.47 -5.49 -4.61
C LEU A 151 13.92 -4.31 -3.82
N TYR A 152 13.08 -4.56 -2.80
CA TYR A 152 12.64 -3.53 -1.87
C TYR A 152 13.84 -2.86 -1.16
N ALA A 153 14.80 -3.66 -0.69
CA ALA A 153 16.01 -3.14 -0.07
C ALA A 153 16.83 -2.22 -0.99
N CYS A 154 16.77 -2.40 -2.32
CA CYS A 154 17.40 -1.46 -3.25
C CYS A 154 16.79 -0.05 -3.20
N PHE A 155 15.51 0.10 -2.88
CA PHE A 155 14.91 1.42 -2.71
C PHE A 155 15.42 2.12 -1.45
N GLU A 156 15.74 1.39 -0.39
CA GLU A 156 16.37 1.94 0.80
C GLU A 156 17.86 2.24 0.58
N GLU A 157 18.62 1.26 0.09
CA GLU A 157 20.08 1.37 -0.05
C GLU A 157 20.51 2.32 -1.17
N ILE A 158 19.73 2.41 -2.25
CA ILE A 158 20.07 3.19 -3.45
C ILE A 158 19.05 4.31 -3.67
N GLY A 159 17.75 4.00 -3.63
CA GLY A 159 16.68 4.97 -3.90
C GLY A 159 16.61 6.11 -2.88
N ASN A 160 17.00 5.88 -1.62
CA ASN A 160 17.12 6.94 -0.61
C ASN A 160 18.51 7.58 -0.56
N ARG A 161 19.38 7.25 -1.51
CA ARG A 161 20.77 7.72 -1.56
C ARG A 161 21.17 8.22 -2.95
N ILE A 162 20.29 8.98 -3.61
CA ILE A 162 20.52 9.48 -4.97
C ILE A 162 21.56 10.61 -4.93
N PRO A 163 22.71 10.46 -5.61
CA PRO A 163 23.73 11.50 -5.66
C PRO A 163 23.31 12.60 -6.64
N PHE A 164 23.22 13.84 -6.17
CA PHE A 164 22.87 14.99 -7.01
C PHE A 164 23.46 16.29 -6.46
N ASP A 165 24.09 17.10 -7.33
CA ASP A 165 24.72 18.39 -7.00
C ASP A 165 25.63 18.36 -5.76
N GLY A 166 26.43 17.30 -5.63
CA GLY A 166 27.37 17.13 -4.50
C GLY A 166 26.70 16.75 -3.17
N THR A 167 25.40 16.42 -3.19
CA THR A 167 24.63 15.98 -2.04
C THR A 167 23.98 14.62 -2.30
N THR A 168 23.39 14.05 -1.26
CA THR A 168 22.58 12.83 -1.33
C THR A 168 21.14 13.18 -0.99
N VAL A 169 20.21 12.80 -1.85
CA VAL A 169 18.77 13.04 -1.64
C VAL A 169 17.97 11.76 -1.65
N VAL A 170 16.86 11.78 -0.93
CA VAL A 170 15.89 10.68 -0.98
C VAL A 170 15.02 10.78 -2.22
N ARG A 171 14.52 9.65 -2.71
CA ARG A 171 13.67 9.57 -3.92
C ARG A 171 12.53 10.56 -3.94
N THR A 172 11.77 10.70 -2.85
CA THR A 172 10.61 11.61 -2.80
C THR A 172 11.02 13.05 -3.02
N THR A 173 12.14 13.48 -2.47
CA THR A 173 12.71 14.82 -2.68
C THR A 173 13.23 14.99 -4.11
N ALA A 174 13.89 13.98 -4.67
CA ALA A 174 14.32 14.01 -6.06
C ALA A 174 13.14 14.11 -7.05
N LEU A 175 12.05 13.37 -6.82
CA LEU A 175 10.84 13.47 -7.65
C LEU A 175 10.19 14.86 -7.54
N GLN A 176 10.11 15.42 -6.33
CA GLN A 176 9.62 16.78 -6.14
C GLN A 176 10.51 17.81 -6.85
N TRP A 177 11.83 17.67 -6.83
CA TRP A 177 12.72 18.61 -7.51
C TRP A 177 12.60 18.57 -9.05
N LEU A 178 12.20 17.45 -9.65
CA LEU A 178 11.86 17.40 -11.08
C LEU A 178 10.69 18.34 -11.42
N GLN A 179 9.77 18.57 -10.47
CA GLN A 179 8.66 19.50 -10.61
C GLN A 179 9.07 20.97 -10.45
N GLU A 180 10.17 21.24 -9.73
CA GLU A 180 10.55 22.59 -9.27
C GLU A 180 11.67 23.23 -10.10
N PHE A 181 12.65 22.46 -10.57
CA PHE A 181 13.80 23.00 -11.28
C PHE A 181 13.40 23.58 -12.64
N GLY A 182 13.61 24.89 -12.82
CA GLY A 182 13.34 25.59 -14.09
C GLY A 182 14.31 25.24 -15.22
N ASP A 183 15.54 24.84 -14.91
CA ASP A 183 16.56 24.43 -15.88
C ASP A 183 16.33 22.99 -16.36
N GLY A 184 16.09 22.81 -17.66
CA GLY A 184 15.84 21.51 -18.27
C GLY A 184 17.03 20.55 -18.24
N GLU A 185 18.26 21.04 -18.38
CA GLU A 185 19.44 20.18 -18.30
C GLU A 185 19.65 19.71 -16.85
N ARG A 186 19.38 20.58 -15.87
CA ARG A 186 19.41 20.20 -14.45
C ARG A 186 18.34 19.15 -14.11
N ARG A 187 17.12 19.29 -14.66
CA ARG A 187 16.06 18.26 -14.54
C ARG A 187 16.51 16.93 -15.15
N ARG A 188 17.09 16.96 -16.35
CA ARG A 188 17.64 15.77 -17.02
C ARG A 188 18.71 15.09 -16.20
N GLN A 189 19.65 15.84 -15.63
CA GLN A 189 20.71 15.30 -14.77
C GLN A 189 20.14 14.64 -13.52
N LEU A 190 19.15 15.27 -12.86
CA LEU A 190 18.48 14.68 -11.69
C LEU A 190 17.74 13.40 -12.06
N PHE A 191 17.02 13.40 -13.18
CA PHE A 191 16.30 12.23 -13.65
C PHE A 191 17.26 11.06 -13.94
N LEU A 192 18.39 11.32 -14.62
CA LEU A 192 19.40 10.30 -14.90
C LEU A 192 20.16 9.83 -13.65
N ALA A 193 20.17 10.63 -12.57
CA ALA A 193 20.76 10.22 -11.29
C ALA A 193 20.04 9.02 -10.65
N PHE A 194 18.81 8.70 -11.07
CA PHE A 194 18.12 7.46 -10.69
C PHE A 194 18.68 6.20 -11.37
N GLY A 195 19.56 6.34 -12.37
CA GLY A 195 20.15 5.22 -13.13
C GLY A 195 20.64 4.04 -12.29
N PRO A 196 21.34 4.24 -11.16
CA PRO A 196 21.75 3.15 -10.28
C PRO A 196 20.57 2.33 -9.72
N LEU A 197 19.47 2.98 -9.35
CA LEU A 197 18.26 2.30 -8.86
C LEU A 197 17.61 1.51 -10.00
N TRP A 198 17.47 2.12 -11.18
CA TRP A 198 16.91 1.45 -12.36
C TRP A 198 17.71 0.20 -12.73
N SER A 199 19.04 0.30 -12.71
CA SER A 199 19.94 -0.83 -12.96
C SER A 199 19.86 -1.89 -11.86
N ALA A 200 19.67 -1.50 -10.60
CA ALA A 200 19.47 -2.46 -9.53
C ALA A 200 18.19 -3.28 -9.73
N VAL A 201 17.09 -2.65 -10.17
CA VAL A 201 15.79 -3.31 -10.38
C VAL A 201 15.76 -4.13 -11.67
N ASN A 202 16.18 -3.56 -12.80
CA ASN A 202 16.03 -4.18 -14.12
C ASN A 202 17.33 -4.74 -14.72
N GLY A 203 18.47 -4.60 -14.04
CA GLY A 203 19.77 -5.03 -14.56
C GLY A 203 20.11 -4.36 -15.89
N THR A 204 20.55 -5.17 -16.86
CA THR A 204 20.81 -4.77 -18.24
C THR A 204 19.61 -4.99 -19.17
N ASN A 205 18.40 -5.06 -18.61
CA ASN A 205 17.19 -5.38 -19.36
C ASN A 205 17.31 -6.68 -20.20
N THR A 206 17.92 -7.73 -19.61
CA THR A 206 18.00 -9.09 -20.18
C THR A 206 16.93 -10.02 -19.59
N PRO A 207 16.53 -11.12 -20.25
CA PRO A 207 15.46 -12.01 -19.76
C PRO A 207 15.66 -12.52 -18.32
N ASP A 208 16.89 -12.57 -17.83
CA ASP A 208 17.27 -12.93 -16.46
C ASP A 208 17.40 -11.75 -15.48
N SER A 209 17.03 -10.53 -15.90
CA SER A 209 16.95 -9.35 -15.05
C SER A 209 16.18 -9.63 -13.75
N PRO A 210 16.55 -8.99 -12.61
CA PRO A 210 15.88 -9.21 -11.33
C PRO A 210 14.36 -9.01 -11.41
N TYR A 211 13.89 -7.92 -12.02
CA TYR A 211 12.46 -7.68 -12.18
C TYR A 211 11.75 -8.77 -13.00
N ARG A 212 12.27 -9.20 -14.16
CA ARG A 212 11.60 -10.25 -14.95
C ARG A 212 11.55 -11.60 -14.25
N ARG A 213 12.60 -11.96 -13.50
CA ARG A 213 12.56 -13.15 -12.64
C ARG A 213 11.46 -13.02 -11.59
N MET A 214 11.39 -11.87 -10.91
CA MET A 214 10.40 -11.60 -9.88
C MET A 214 8.96 -11.64 -10.43
N ILE A 215 8.69 -10.94 -11.53
CA ILE A 215 7.34 -10.88 -12.11
C ILE A 215 6.93 -12.25 -12.70
N GLY A 216 7.87 -13.02 -13.25
CA GLY A 216 7.62 -14.38 -13.73
C GLY A 216 7.23 -15.35 -12.60
N LEU A 217 7.89 -15.24 -11.44
CA LEU A 217 7.53 -15.99 -10.23
C LEU A 217 6.14 -15.55 -9.72
N SER A 218 5.88 -14.25 -9.65
CA SER A 218 4.60 -13.68 -9.19
C SER A 218 3.43 -14.06 -10.10
N ALA A 219 3.62 -14.02 -11.42
CA ALA A 219 2.63 -14.48 -12.40
C ALA A 219 2.36 -15.99 -12.28
N THR A 220 3.40 -16.79 -11.98
CA THR A 220 3.25 -18.23 -11.75
C THR A 220 2.49 -18.52 -10.46
N GLN A 221 2.80 -17.79 -9.39
CA GLN A 221 2.05 -17.86 -8.13
C GLN A 221 0.57 -17.51 -8.36
N SER A 222 0.30 -16.40 -9.05
CA SER A 222 -1.07 -15.94 -9.37
C SER A 222 -1.87 -16.99 -10.16
N ARG A 223 -1.23 -17.63 -11.16
CA ARG A 223 -1.85 -18.74 -11.91
C ARG A 223 -2.17 -19.95 -11.03
N ARG A 224 -1.33 -20.25 -10.03
CA ARG A 224 -1.55 -21.37 -9.10
C ARG A 224 -2.66 -21.08 -8.10
N SER A 225 -2.73 -19.86 -7.57
CA SER A 225 -3.80 -19.42 -6.66
C SER A 225 -5.12 -19.13 -7.39
N ARG A 226 -5.09 -18.92 -8.71
CA ARG A 226 -6.22 -18.44 -9.53
C ARG A 226 -6.75 -17.06 -9.07
N SER A 227 -5.86 -16.25 -8.51
CA SER A 227 -6.10 -14.86 -8.14
C SER A 227 -4.77 -14.12 -8.15
N SER A 228 -4.82 -12.87 -8.57
CA SER A 228 -3.76 -11.87 -8.53
C SER A 228 -4.28 -10.60 -7.87
N PRO A 229 -3.41 -9.68 -7.43
CA PRO A 229 -3.85 -8.38 -6.92
C PRO A 229 -4.76 -7.61 -7.90
N ILE A 230 -4.62 -7.85 -9.21
CA ILE A 230 -5.48 -7.25 -10.23
C ILE A 230 -6.88 -7.88 -10.23
N ASP A 231 -6.97 -9.20 -10.04
CA ASP A 231 -8.26 -9.88 -9.92
C ASP A 231 -8.99 -9.45 -8.65
N ASP A 232 -8.25 -9.25 -7.55
CA ASP A 232 -8.78 -8.78 -6.28
C ASP A 232 -9.32 -7.34 -6.42
N ALA A 233 -8.57 -6.44 -7.05
CA ALA A 233 -9.02 -5.07 -7.38
C ALA A 233 -10.27 -5.06 -8.28
N ALA A 234 -10.32 -5.94 -9.29
CA ALA A 234 -11.50 -6.10 -10.14
C ALA A 234 -12.72 -6.57 -9.33
N ALA A 235 -12.51 -7.53 -8.41
CA ALA A 235 -13.54 -8.05 -7.52
C ALA A 235 -14.08 -6.99 -6.56
N THR A 236 -13.22 -6.08 -6.05
CA THR A 236 -13.63 -4.93 -5.22
C THR A 236 -14.69 -4.09 -5.91
N LEU A 237 -14.57 -3.89 -7.23
CA LEU A 237 -15.53 -3.11 -8.03
C LEU A 237 -16.69 -3.96 -8.59
N GLY A 238 -16.60 -5.28 -8.51
CA GLY A 238 -17.55 -6.21 -9.10
C GLY A 238 -17.47 -6.28 -10.64
N ILE A 239 -16.26 -6.13 -11.19
CA ILE A 239 -15.98 -6.21 -12.64
C ILE A 239 -14.92 -7.29 -12.92
N THR A 240 -14.63 -7.53 -14.19
CA THR A 240 -13.60 -8.48 -14.64
C THR A 240 -12.27 -7.79 -14.92
N THR A 241 -11.16 -8.53 -14.87
CA THR A 241 -9.81 -8.05 -15.22
C THR A 241 -9.72 -7.50 -16.65
N ALA A 242 -10.51 -8.03 -17.59
CA ALA A 242 -10.59 -7.47 -18.95
C ALA A 242 -11.28 -6.09 -18.97
N GLN A 243 -12.31 -5.90 -18.16
CA GLN A 243 -12.95 -4.58 -18.00
C GLN A 243 -12.03 -3.59 -17.31
N VAL A 244 -11.21 -4.04 -16.36
CA VAL A 244 -10.18 -3.20 -15.74
C VAL A 244 -9.23 -2.64 -16.79
N GLU A 245 -8.63 -3.48 -17.63
CA GLU A 245 -7.72 -2.99 -18.68
C GLU A 245 -8.40 -1.99 -19.62
N HIS A 246 -9.62 -2.31 -20.07
CA HIS A 246 -10.39 -1.42 -20.94
C HIS A 246 -10.65 -0.06 -20.28
N TRP A 247 -10.99 -0.03 -18.98
CA TRP A 247 -11.19 1.22 -18.25
C TRP A 247 -9.91 2.04 -18.15
N LEU A 248 -8.76 1.41 -17.86
CA LEU A 248 -7.48 2.12 -17.81
C LEU A 248 -7.14 2.74 -19.18
N GLU A 249 -7.35 1.99 -20.26
CA GLU A 249 -7.12 2.47 -21.63
C GLU A 249 -8.07 3.62 -22.01
N ASP A 250 -9.36 3.52 -21.70
CA ASP A 250 -10.34 4.58 -21.96
C ASP A 250 -10.00 5.88 -21.21
N ILE A 251 -9.57 5.77 -19.95
CA ILE A 251 -9.15 6.92 -19.13
C ILE A 251 -7.90 7.58 -19.73
N LEU A 252 -6.91 6.76 -20.12
CA LEU A 252 -5.68 7.24 -20.75
C LEU A 252 -5.94 7.85 -22.14
N ASP A 253 -6.85 7.28 -22.94
CA ASP A 253 -7.25 7.84 -24.22
C ASP A 253 -7.99 9.18 -24.05
N ALA A 254 -8.85 9.31 -23.03
CA ALA A 254 -9.48 10.59 -22.69
C ALA A 254 -8.44 11.64 -22.28
N TRP A 255 -7.46 11.27 -21.44
CA TRP A 255 -6.37 12.18 -21.08
C TRP A 255 -5.53 12.62 -22.27
N ARG A 256 -5.25 11.72 -23.21
CA ARG A 256 -4.45 12.00 -24.41
C ARG A 256 -4.98 13.21 -25.19
N GLU A 257 -6.28 13.48 -25.13
CA GLU A 257 -6.89 14.64 -25.77
C GLU A 257 -6.39 15.98 -25.21
N HIS A 258 -5.92 16.00 -23.95
CA HIS A 258 -5.47 17.19 -23.22
C HIS A 258 -3.94 17.37 -23.18
N VAL A 259 -3.16 16.42 -23.72
CA VAL A 259 -1.68 16.48 -23.80
C VAL A 259 -1.16 16.54 -25.24
N ARG A 260 -1.97 17.08 -26.16
CA ARG A 260 -1.59 17.27 -27.57
C ARG A 260 -0.47 18.31 -27.70
N GLY A 261 0.48 18.03 -28.59
CA GLY A 261 1.62 18.90 -28.87
C GLY A 261 2.90 18.10 -29.13
N PRO A 262 4.06 18.76 -29.21
CA PRO A 262 5.34 18.05 -29.25
C PRO A 262 5.50 17.19 -28.00
N ALA A 263 5.97 15.96 -28.18
CA ALA A 263 6.24 15.05 -27.07
C ALA A 263 7.23 15.69 -26.09
N ARG A 264 7.07 15.36 -24.80
CA ARG A 264 7.91 15.87 -23.71
C ARG A 264 8.90 14.84 -23.23
N GLU A 265 10.10 15.29 -22.88
CA GLU A 265 11.04 14.40 -22.22
C GLU A 265 10.46 13.93 -20.88
N PRO A 266 10.80 12.72 -20.39
CA PRO A 266 10.27 12.21 -19.12
C PRO A 266 10.48 13.16 -17.95
N TRP A 267 11.62 13.85 -17.88
CA TRP A 267 11.93 14.82 -16.82
C TRP A 267 11.20 16.16 -16.99
N ASP A 268 10.78 16.51 -18.21
CA ASP A 268 10.00 17.71 -18.49
C ASP A 268 8.50 17.50 -18.25
N TYR A 269 8.02 16.26 -18.39
CA TYR A 269 6.65 15.90 -18.02
C TYR A 269 6.33 16.30 -16.58
N TRP A 270 7.18 15.94 -15.60
CA TRP A 270 7.02 16.32 -14.20
C TRP A 270 6.95 17.84 -14.00
N TYR A 271 7.82 18.57 -14.70
CA TYR A 271 7.85 20.03 -14.61
C TYR A 271 6.62 20.68 -15.25
N GLU A 272 6.25 20.31 -16.47
CA GLU A 272 5.10 20.93 -17.13
C GLU A 272 3.78 20.65 -16.41
N SER A 273 3.66 19.46 -15.82
CA SER A 273 2.52 19.06 -15.01
C SER A 273 2.37 19.86 -13.72
N ALA A 274 3.47 20.18 -13.03
CA ALA A 274 3.46 20.72 -11.68
C ALA A 274 3.45 22.27 -11.60
N ALA A 275 2.72 22.92 -12.51
CA ALA A 275 2.66 24.39 -12.53
C ALA A 275 2.04 24.97 -11.25
N ALA A 276 1.02 24.31 -10.68
CA ALA A 276 0.38 24.78 -9.46
C ALA A 276 1.31 24.66 -8.24
N ALA A 277 2.05 23.55 -8.10
CA ALA A 277 3.05 23.34 -7.06
C ALA A 277 4.09 24.46 -7.06
N ARG A 278 4.62 24.83 -8.24
CA ARG A 278 5.61 25.92 -8.34
C ARG A 278 5.03 27.27 -7.95
N GLU A 279 3.80 27.58 -8.35
CA GLU A 279 3.12 28.81 -7.94
C GLU A 279 2.90 28.85 -6.42
N LEU A 280 2.60 27.71 -5.80
CA LEU A 280 2.15 27.59 -4.41
C LEU A 280 3.25 27.23 -3.40
N THR A 281 4.44 26.84 -3.85
CA THR A 281 5.51 26.29 -2.97
C THR A 281 5.86 27.24 -1.82
N HIS A 282 5.88 28.54 -2.07
CA HIS A 282 6.18 29.57 -1.06
C HIS A 282 5.15 29.61 0.09
N ALA A 283 3.91 29.18 -0.16
CA ALA A 283 2.84 29.13 0.84
C ALA A 283 2.85 27.83 1.66
N ILE A 284 3.72 26.87 1.32
CA ILE A 284 3.80 25.56 1.96
C ILE A 284 5.24 25.28 2.40
N PRO A 285 5.81 26.07 3.34
CA PRO A 285 7.09 25.70 3.94
C PRO A 285 6.95 24.39 4.73
N ARG A 286 8.06 23.66 4.94
CA ARG A 286 8.07 22.34 5.60
C ARG A 286 7.33 22.31 6.94
N ASN A 287 7.45 23.36 7.74
CA ASN A 287 6.80 23.48 9.06
C ASN A 287 5.30 23.78 8.98
N ALA A 288 4.76 24.18 7.83
CA ALA A 288 3.34 24.41 7.62
C ALA A 288 2.58 23.16 7.15
N VAL A 289 3.27 22.15 6.60
CA VAL A 289 2.65 20.94 6.02
C VAL A 289 1.68 20.26 7.00
N LEU A 290 2.14 19.88 8.19
CA LEU A 290 1.29 19.23 9.20
C LEU A 290 0.17 20.15 9.72
N PRO A 291 0.44 21.41 10.15
CA PRO A 291 -0.62 22.32 10.56
C PRO A 291 -1.73 22.55 9.52
N ILE A 292 -1.39 22.57 8.22
CA ILE A 292 -2.37 22.69 7.14
C ILE A 292 -3.25 21.44 7.07
N SER A 293 -2.65 20.24 7.08
CA SER A 293 -3.40 18.97 7.06
C SER A 293 -4.33 18.85 8.27
N GLU A 294 -3.81 19.10 9.49
CA GLU A 294 -4.60 19.06 10.72
C GLU A 294 -5.79 20.03 10.68
N ARG A 295 -5.58 21.24 10.17
CA ARG A 295 -6.66 22.22 10.01
C ARG A 295 -7.71 21.73 9.01
N PHE A 296 -7.30 21.19 7.88
CA PHE A 296 -8.23 20.68 6.86
C PHE A 296 -9.09 19.55 7.42
N TYR A 297 -8.48 18.55 8.07
CA TYR A 297 -9.21 17.43 8.67
C TYR A 297 -10.13 17.85 9.81
N ARG A 298 -9.72 18.82 10.64
CA ARG A 298 -10.60 19.42 11.65
C ARG A 298 -11.84 20.04 11.01
N ASP A 299 -11.69 20.75 9.89
CA ASP A 299 -12.80 21.35 9.16
C ASP A 299 -13.67 20.29 8.42
N LEU A 300 -13.14 19.10 8.15
CA LEU A 300 -13.90 17.91 7.71
C LEU A 300 -14.61 17.17 8.86
N GLY A 301 -14.44 17.62 10.11
CA GLY A 301 -15.02 17.01 11.31
C GLY A 301 -14.19 15.86 11.89
N ALA A 302 -12.97 15.64 11.40
CA ALA A 302 -12.01 14.64 11.88
C ALA A 302 -10.81 15.34 12.56
N ASP A 303 -10.94 15.67 13.84
CA ASP A 303 -9.84 16.28 14.58
C ASP A 303 -8.74 15.23 14.88
N LEU A 304 -7.66 15.22 14.07
CA LEU A 304 -6.61 14.20 14.11
C LEU A 304 -6.00 14.01 15.51
N GLN A 305 -5.80 15.11 16.24
CA GLN A 305 -5.27 15.07 17.61
C GLN A 305 -6.26 14.39 18.58
N LYS A 306 -7.56 14.67 18.44
CA LYS A 306 -8.60 13.99 19.25
C LYS A 306 -8.81 12.53 18.84
N LEU A 307 -8.54 12.20 17.58
CA LEU A 307 -8.53 10.81 17.10
C LEU A 307 -7.27 10.05 17.55
N GLY A 308 -6.27 10.76 18.07
CA GLY A 308 -5.03 10.18 18.58
C GLY A 308 -4.06 9.76 17.47
N VAL A 309 -4.15 10.37 16.29
CA VAL A 309 -3.23 10.10 15.17
C VAL A 309 -1.82 10.55 15.56
N LEU A 310 -0.84 9.67 15.32
CA LEU A 310 0.58 9.96 15.53
C LEU A 310 1.27 10.22 14.19
N HIS A 311 2.14 11.22 14.13
CA HIS A 311 2.87 11.57 12.92
C HIS A 311 4.37 11.38 13.10
N ASP A 312 4.97 10.63 12.19
CA ASP A 312 6.40 10.37 12.09
C ASP A 312 6.88 10.85 10.72
N LEU A 313 7.20 12.14 10.57
CA LEU A 313 7.36 12.77 9.24
C LEU A 313 8.81 13.10 8.86
N ASP A 314 9.73 13.07 9.81
CA ASP A 314 11.13 13.44 9.57
C ASP A 314 11.94 12.27 9.02
N VAL A 315 12.94 12.59 8.19
CA VAL A 315 13.86 11.62 7.61
C VAL A 315 14.87 11.14 8.65
N ARG A 316 15.10 9.83 8.72
CA ARG A 316 16.19 9.22 9.49
C ARG A 316 16.63 7.90 8.87
N GLU A 317 17.85 7.48 9.21
CA GLU A 317 18.38 6.18 8.80
C GLU A 317 17.50 5.02 9.32
N GLY A 318 17.34 3.98 8.50
CA GLY A 318 16.55 2.78 8.82
C GLY A 318 15.02 2.98 8.80
N LYS A 319 14.53 4.17 8.44
CA LYS A 319 13.10 4.42 8.25
C LYS A 319 12.66 3.92 6.87
N ALA A 320 11.43 3.40 6.79
CA ALA A 320 10.87 2.89 5.54
C ALA A 320 10.96 3.95 4.41
N PRO A 321 11.25 3.55 3.16
CA PRO A 321 11.47 4.45 2.02
C PRO A 321 10.19 4.99 1.36
N LEU A 322 9.04 4.87 2.02
CA LEU A 322 7.73 5.33 1.53
C LEU A 322 6.94 6.00 2.66
N ALA A 323 5.99 6.85 2.27
CA ALA A 323 4.91 7.22 3.16
C ALA A 323 3.95 6.02 3.33
N TYR A 324 3.42 5.85 4.54
CA TYR A 324 2.43 4.83 4.84
C TYR A 324 1.69 5.17 6.14
N THR A 325 0.53 4.55 6.31
CA THR A 325 -0.26 4.61 7.53
C THR A 325 -0.52 3.21 8.08
N ASP A 326 -0.30 3.04 9.38
CA ASP A 326 -0.62 1.84 10.14
C ASP A 326 -1.17 2.21 11.52
N GLN A 327 -1.27 1.24 12.42
CA GLN A 327 -1.73 1.45 13.78
C GLN A 327 -0.77 0.96 14.84
N VAL A 328 -0.73 1.73 15.92
CA VAL A 328 -0.13 1.35 17.20
C VAL A 328 -1.05 0.37 17.95
N ARG A 329 -2.36 0.52 17.79
CA ARG A 329 -3.37 -0.39 18.36
C ARG A 329 -4.68 -0.32 17.60
N ILE A 330 -5.46 -1.40 17.66
CA ILE A 330 -6.76 -1.47 17.00
C ILE A 330 -7.88 -0.87 17.84
N GLY A 331 -8.92 -0.39 17.15
CA GLY A 331 -10.19 -0.01 17.75
C GLY A 331 -11.01 -1.26 18.09
N ARG A 332 -11.46 -1.40 19.34
CA ARG A 332 -12.27 -2.56 19.78
C ARG A 332 -13.08 -2.28 21.04
N ARG A 333 -14.09 -3.11 21.30
CA ARG A 333 -14.76 -3.13 22.62
C ARG A 333 -13.85 -3.78 23.66
N LYS A 334 -13.69 -3.12 24.81
CA LYS A 334 -12.99 -3.61 26.00
C LYS A 334 -13.79 -3.18 27.23
N ASP A 335 -14.10 -4.12 28.12
CA ASP A 335 -14.88 -3.87 29.35
C ASP A 335 -16.21 -3.13 29.11
N GLY A 336 -16.93 -3.52 28.05
CA GLY A 336 -18.21 -2.92 27.67
C GLY A 336 -18.13 -1.53 27.02
N ARG A 337 -16.93 -0.95 26.87
CA ARG A 337 -16.71 0.37 26.25
C ARG A 337 -15.91 0.25 24.96
N TRP A 338 -16.13 1.17 24.02
CA TRP A 338 -15.30 1.25 22.83
C TRP A 338 -13.97 1.93 23.17
N ARG A 339 -12.86 1.22 22.93
CA ARG A 339 -11.51 1.78 22.95
C ARG A 339 -11.12 2.16 21.52
N PRO A 340 -10.77 3.42 21.24
CA PRO A 340 -10.40 3.84 19.89
C PRO A 340 -9.05 3.26 19.44
N ALA A 341 -8.89 3.11 18.13
CA ALA A 341 -7.60 2.85 17.49
C ALA A 341 -6.63 4.01 17.78
N ILE A 342 -5.34 3.75 17.63
CA ILE A 342 -4.31 4.81 17.54
C ILE A 342 -3.63 4.60 16.18
N PRO A 343 -4.07 5.32 15.14
CA PRO A 343 -3.41 5.33 13.85
C PRO A 343 -2.07 6.07 13.95
N ARG A 344 -1.19 5.77 13.00
CA ARG A 344 0.11 6.38 12.85
C ARG A 344 0.41 6.57 11.38
N VAL A 345 0.80 7.78 11.03
CA VAL A 345 1.33 8.16 9.71
C VAL A 345 2.85 8.21 9.79
N SER A 346 3.53 7.59 8.82
CA SER A 346 4.98 7.67 8.65
C SER A 346 5.31 8.18 7.26
N ALA A 347 6.23 9.15 7.16
CA ALA A 347 6.71 9.69 5.88
C ALA A 347 8.14 10.27 6.00
N ASN A 348 8.74 10.67 4.88
CA ASN A 348 10.11 11.19 4.80
C ASN A 348 10.16 12.60 4.17
N TYR A 349 9.73 13.62 4.92
CA TYR A 349 9.62 14.99 4.42
C TYR A 349 10.84 15.83 4.76
N GLN A 350 11.70 16.07 3.76
CA GLN A 350 12.85 17.00 3.87
C GLN A 350 12.44 18.46 3.66
N GLN A 351 11.41 18.69 2.85
CA GLN A 351 10.92 20.02 2.49
C GLN A 351 9.39 20.09 2.52
N GLY A 352 8.86 21.31 2.34
CA GLY A 352 7.43 21.52 2.12
C GLY A 352 7.08 21.47 0.64
N GLY A 353 5.90 21.97 0.25
CA GLY A 353 5.42 21.97 -1.13
C GLY A 353 4.14 21.16 -1.32
N MET A 354 3.53 21.30 -2.50
CA MET A 354 2.22 20.69 -2.78
C MET A 354 2.31 19.15 -2.81
N PHE A 355 3.39 18.59 -3.37
CA PHE A 355 3.61 17.14 -3.45
C PHE A 355 3.52 16.46 -2.07
N VAL A 356 4.34 16.89 -1.11
CA VAL A 356 4.35 16.33 0.26
C VAL A 356 3.09 16.65 1.05
N LEU A 357 2.44 17.80 0.78
CA LEU A 357 1.18 18.16 1.43
C LEU A 357 0.04 17.27 0.97
N ASN A 358 -0.05 16.99 -0.32
CA ASN A 358 -1.04 16.06 -0.87
C ASN A 358 -0.80 14.64 -0.34
N GLU A 359 0.45 14.17 -0.30
CA GLU A 359 0.82 12.87 0.28
C GLU A 359 0.42 12.79 1.77
N LEU A 360 0.68 13.83 2.57
CA LEU A 360 0.26 13.81 3.98
C LEU A 360 -1.27 13.77 4.14
N ILE A 361 -2.00 14.54 3.32
CA ILE A 361 -3.47 14.52 3.37
C ILE A 361 -4.00 13.14 2.98
N HIS A 362 -3.37 12.46 2.02
CA HIS A 362 -3.67 11.07 1.66
C HIS A 362 -3.46 10.13 2.85
N GLU A 363 -2.29 10.16 3.48
CA GLU A 363 -1.98 9.31 4.64
C GLU A 363 -2.90 9.57 5.84
N ASP A 364 -3.20 10.85 6.13
CA ASP A 364 -4.19 11.21 7.15
C ASP A 364 -5.59 10.66 6.79
N GLY A 365 -5.87 10.43 5.52
CA GLY A 365 -7.11 9.80 5.04
C GLY A 365 -7.22 8.34 5.49
N HIS A 366 -6.12 7.59 5.39
CA HIS A 366 -6.02 6.24 5.98
C HIS A 366 -6.18 6.29 7.50
N ALA A 367 -5.51 7.23 8.18
CA ALA A 367 -5.57 7.35 9.63
C ALA A 367 -7.00 7.64 10.13
N VAL A 368 -7.72 8.49 9.40
CA VAL A 368 -9.13 8.82 9.68
C VAL A 368 -10.06 7.64 9.37
N HIS A 369 -9.79 6.88 8.30
CA HIS A 369 -10.49 5.62 8.02
C HIS A 369 -10.31 4.65 9.18
N GLU A 370 -9.09 4.41 9.61
CA GLU A 370 -8.77 3.52 10.71
C GLU A 370 -9.45 3.92 12.02
N ALA A 371 -9.40 5.21 12.36
CA ALA A 371 -10.08 5.75 13.52
C ALA A 371 -11.62 5.59 13.44
N ALA A 372 -12.19 5.50 12.24
CA ALA A 372 -13.62 5.32 11.99
C ALA A 372 -14.08 3.86 12.08
N VAL A 373 -13.20 2.86 11.96
CA VAL A 373 -13.59 1.43 12.03
C VAL A 373 -14.29 1.13 13.37
N ARG A 374 -15.50 0.57 13.30
CA ARG A 374 -16.33 0.15 14.45
C ARG A 374 -16.91 -1.24 14.17
N THR A 375 -16.03 -2.24 14.18
CA THR A 375 -16.36 -3.63 13.91
C THR A 375 -15.81 -4.55 14.99
N ARG A 376 -16.17 -5.84 14.93
CA ARG A 376 -15.61 -6.86 15.81
C ARG A 376 -14.16 -7.16 15.40
N PRO A 377 -13.26 -7.54 16.33
CA PRO A 377 -11.84 -7.69 16.02
C PRO A 377 -11.52 -8.62 14.84
N ALA A 378 -12.30 -9.69 14.64
CA ALA A 378 -12.11 -10.60 13.51
C ALA A 378 -12.25 -9.91 12.14
N PHE A 379 -12.98 -8.80 12.07
CA PHE A 379 -13.19 -8.01 10.85
C PHE A 379 -12.41 -6.69 10.85
N TYR A 380 -11.46 -6.51 11.79
CA TYR A 380 -10.62 -5.31 11.79
C TYR A 380 -9.71 -5.30 10.55
N SER A 381 -9.98 -4.36 9.66
CA SER A 381 -9.31 -4.11 8.39
C SER A 381 -9.88 -2.80 7.83
N LEU A 382 -9.16 -2.15 6.91
CA LEU A 382 -9.67 -1.00 6.16
C LEU A 382 -10.45 -1.40 4.89
N GLY A 383 -10.64 -2.71 4.64
CA GLY A 383 -11.26 -3.25 3.44
C GLY A 383 -10.23 -3.76 2.43
N ASP A 384 -10.65 -3.89 1.17
CA ASP A 384 -9.77 -4.32 0.07
C ASP A 384 -8.80 -3.18 -0.30
N ASP A 385 -7.56 -3.50 -0.69
CA ASP A 385 -6.50 -2.51 -0.95
C ASP A 385 -6.94 -1.38 -1.91
N LEU A 386 -7.64 -1.69 -3.00
CA LEU A 386 -8.16 -0.68 -3.93
C LEU A 386 -9.06 0.35 -3.23
N PHE A 387 -9.92 -0.11 -2.32
CA PHE A 387 -10.82 0.79 -1.58
C PHE A 387 -10.04 1.62 -0.56
N VAL A 388 -9.02 1.04 0.07
CA VAL A 388 -8.17 1.72 1.04
C VAL A 388 -7.44 2.90 0.39
N GLU A 389 -6.76 2.66 -0.74
CA GLU A 389 -6.05 3.71 -1.50
C GLU A 389 -7.03 4.75 -2.07
N ALA A 390 -8.13 4.31 -2.69
CA ALA A 390 -9.10 5.22 -3.27
C ALA A 390 -9.75 6.14 -2.23
N PHE A 391 -10.04 5.63 -1.03
CA PHE A 391 -10.64 6.46 0.01
C PHE A 391 -9.66 7.52 0.54
N ALA A 392 -8.38 7.20 0.69
CA ALA A 392 -7.37 8.17 1.11
C ALA A 392 -7.24 9.36 0.14
N ASP A 393 -7.43 9.11 -1.15
CA ASP A 393 -7.47 10.17 -2.16
C ASP A 393 -8.73 11.05 -2.14
N VAL A 394 -9.82 10.58 -1.52
CA VAL A 394 -11.08 11.35 -1.43
C VAL A 394 -10.84 12.71 -0.78
N PRO A 395 -10.17 12.86 0.37
CA PRO A 395 -9.76 14.16 0.89
C PRO A 395 -8.52 14.74 0.19
N ALA A 396 -7.55 13.94 -0.26
CA ALA A 396 -6.30 14.43 -0.85
C ALA A 396 -6.53 15.29 -2.09
N TRP A 397 -7.41 14.85 -3.01
CA TRP A 397 -7.73 15.58 -4.24
C TRP A 397 -8.33 16.98 -4.00
N SER A 398 -8.81 17.26 -2.79
CA SER A 398 -9.26 18.61 -2.42
C SER A 398 -8.11 19.61 -2.40
N SER A 399 -6.87 19.20 -2.09
CA SER A 399 -5.68 20.06 -2.06
C SER A 399 -5.40 20.74 -3.42
N MET A 400 -5.80 20.07 -4.50
CA MET A 400 -5.69 20.54 -5.89
C MET A 400 -6.90 21.36 -6.35
N GLN A 401 -7.86 21.70 -5.47
CA GLN A 401 -8.94 22.63 -5.83
C GLN A 401 -8.53 24.07 -5.48
N PRO A 402 -8.63 25.04 -6.41
CA PRO A 402 -8.28 26.44 -6.12
C PRO A 402 -9.05 27.05 -4.93
N ALA A 403 -10.27 26.59 -4.66
CA ALA A 403 -11.03 27.02 -3.48
C ALA A 403 -10.41 26.52 -2.16
N TRP A 404 -9.91 25.28 -2.14
CA TRP A 404 -9.15 24.74 -1.00
C TRP A 404 -7.86 25.53 -0.83
N GLN A 405 -7.09 25.70 -1.90
CA GLN A 405 -5.81 26.43 -1.88
C GLN A 405 -6.01 27.83 -1.30
N ARG A 406 -7.01 28.58 -1.78
CA ARG A 406 -7.31 29.93 -1.27
C ARG A 406 -7.64 29.93 0.22
N LYS A 407 -8.38 28.94 0.72
CA LYS A 407 -8.78 28.84 2.13
C LYS A 407 -7.61 28.47 3.06
N TYR A 408 -6.76 27.54 2.65
CA TYR A 408 -5.74 26.96 3.52
C TYR A 408 -4.34 27.53 3.30
N LEU A 409 -4.05 28.03 2.09
CA LEU A 409 -2.76 28.62 1.70
C LEU A 409 -2.84 30.16 1.56
N GLY A 410 -4.04 30.74 1.52
CA GLY A 410 -4.24 32.18 1.31
C GLY A 410 -4.04 32.65 -0.14
N THR A 411 -3.61 31.75 -1.03
CA THR A 411 -3.42 31.96 -2.47
C THR A 411 -3.89 30.73 -3.22
N SER A 412 -4.03 30.80 -4.54
CA SER A 412 -4.47 29.68 -5.38
C SER A 412 -3.84 29.76 -6.75
N ALA A 413 -3.47 28.60 -7.30
CA ALA A 413 -3.15 28.48 -8.71
C ALA A 413 -4.42 28.58 -9.57
N THR A 414 -4.26 28.66 -10.89
CA THR A 414 -5.40 28.59 -11.81
C THR A 414 -6.08 27.22 -11.74
N VAL A 415 -7.36 27.16 -12.13
CA VAL A 415 -8.10 25.88 -12.25
C VAL A 415 -7.37 24.94 -13.21
N ALA A 416 -6.97 25.44 -14.38
CA ALA A 416 -6.26 24.64 -15.38
C ALA A 416 -4.93 24.07 -14.86
N ALA A 417 -4.10 24.89 -14.19
CA ALA A 417 -2.85 24.43 -13.60
C ALA A 417 -3.08 23.36 -12.51
N SER A 418 -4.05 23.59 -11.62
CA SER A 418 -4.31 22.67 -10.50
C SER A 418 -4.91 21.34 -10.97
N LEU A 419 -5.83 21.37 -11.93
CA LEU A 419 -6.39 20.14 -12.50
C LEU A 419 -5.38 19.39 -13.36
N ARG A 420 -4.52 20.09 -14.10
CA ARG A 420 -3.45 19.46 -14.87
C ARG A 420 -2.47 18.73 -13.97
N GLU A 421 -2.05 19.36 -12.88
CA GLU A 421 -1.16 18.74 -11.88
C GLU A 421 -1.78 17.50 -11.24
N LEU A 422 -3.03 17.61 -10.77
CA LEU A 422 -3.75 16.47 -10.20
C LEU A 422 -3.81 15.30 -11.21
N TYR A 423 -4.32 15.55 -12.41
CA TYR A 423 -4.61 14.47 -13.33
C TYR A 423 -3.38 13.92 -14.05
N SER A 424 -2.29 14.68 -14.20
CA SER A 424 -1.05 14.12 -14.71
C SER A 424 -0.47 13.06 -13.77
N ASP A 425 -0.51 13.30 -12.46
CA ASP A 425 -0.02 12.34 -11.47
C ASP A 425 -0.94 11.11 -11.44
N VAL A 426 -2.26 11.32 -11.47
CA VAL A 426 -3.24 10.23 -11.60
C VAL A 426 -3.00 9.41 -12.88
N MET A 427 -2.71 10.04 -14.01
CA MET A 427 -2.47 9.32 -15.27
C MET A 427 -1.16 8.53 -15.26
N LEU A 428 -0.14 8.98 -14.54
CA LEU A 428 1.04 8.17 -14.28
C LEU A 428 0.69 6.91 -13.48
N ASP A 429 -0.16 7.01 -12.45
CA ASP A 429 -0.65 5.86 -11.69
C ASP A 429 -1.49 4.90 -12.55
N VAL A 430 -2.38 5.42 -13.41
CA VAL A 430 -3.14 4.62 -14.38
C VAL A 430 -2.20 3.91 -15.36
N ALA A 431 -1.16 4.59 -15.85
CA ALA A 431 -0.14 4.00 -16.71
C ALA A 431 0.66 2.90 -16.01
N TRP A 432 1.03 3.06 -14.74
CA TRP A 432 1.69 2.01 -13.96
C TRP A 432 0.77 0.83 -13.67
N GLY A 433 -0.51 1.06 -13.38
CA GLY A 433 -1.51 -0.01 -13.25
C GLY A 433 -1.65 -0.83 -14.54
N LEU A 434 -1.69 -0.16 -15.70
CA LEU A 434 -1.73 -0.83 -17.01
C LEU A 434 -0.41 -1.57 -17.31
N PHE A 435 0.72 -1.00 -16.94
CA PHE A 435 2.04 -1.62 -17.07
C PHE A 435 2.12 -2.93 -16.30
N GLU A 436 1.77 -2.96 -15.00
CA GLU A 436 1.81 -4.20 -14.21
C GLU A 436 0.83 -5.24 -14.72
N LEU A 437 -0.36 -4.81 -15.15
CA LEU A 437 -1.35 -5.70 -15.75
C LEU A 437 -0.80 -6.41 -16.99
N ARG A 438 -0.12 -5.68 -17.87
CA ARG A 438 0.54 -6.25 -19.05
C ARG A 438 1.74 -7.12 -18.67
N MET A 439 2.54 -6.72 -17.68
CA MET A 439 3.71 -7.50 -17.22
C MET A 439 3.34 -8.79 -16.47
N LEU A 440 2.24 -8.84 -15.73
CA LEU A 440 1.75 -10.08 -15.09
C LEU A 440 1.16 -11.04 -16.13
N ARG A 441 0.53 -10.50 -17.18
CA ARG A 441 0.01 -11.29 -18.31
C ARG A 441 1.14 -11.89 -19.14
N ASP A 442 2.13 -11.10 -19.51
CA ASP A 442 3.32 -11.54 -20.25
C ASP A 442 4.61 -11.15 -19.50
N PRO A 443 5.06 -11.96 -18.54
CA PRO A 443 6.26 -11.68 -17.77
C PRO A 443 7.57 -11.77 -18.57
N ASN A 444 7.52 -12.27 -19.81
CA ASN A 444 8.68 -12.33 -20.70
C ASN A 444 8.86 -11.05 -21.54
N ALA A 445 7.84 -10.20 -21.60
CA ALA A 445 7.89 -8.93 -22.31
C ALA A 445 9.06 -8.06 -21.82
N ASP A 446 9.58 -7.20 -22.71
CA ASP A 446 10.54 -6.18 -22.33
C ASP A 446 9.83 -5.07 -21.54
N PRO A 447 10.11 -4.89 -20.24
CA PRO A 447 9.42 -3.88 -19.44
C PRO A 447 9.70 -2.45 -19.92
N ASN A 448 10.89 -2.16 -20.46
CA ASN A 448 11.17 -0.84 -21.01
C ASN A 448 10.33 -0.58 -22.26
N ALA A 449 10.16 -1.59 -23.12
CA ALA A 449 9.33 -1.46 -24.31
C ALA A 449 7.85 -1.27 -23.96
N VAL A 450 7.32 -2.04 -23.00
CA VAL A 450 5.92 -1.93 -22.54
C VAL A 450 5.67 -0.54 -21.94
N TRP A 451 6.55 -0.06 -21.07
CA TRP A 451 6.43 1.27 -20.47
C TRP A 451 6.54 2.39 -21.50
N THR A 452 7.48 2.26 -22.44
CA THR A 452 7.69 3.21 -23.53
C THR A 452 6.45 3.31 -24.43
N ASP A 453 5.82 2.19 -24.79
CA ASP A 453 4.57 2.17 -25.56
C ASP A 453 3.46 2.93 -24.83
N ILE A 454 3.22 2.61 -23.55
CA ILE A 454 2.17 3.23 -22.75
C ILE A 454 2.39 4.75 -22.65
N THR A 455 3.58 5.16 -22.23
CA THR A 455 3.86 6.57 -21.95
C THR A 455 3.94 7.43 -23.22
N ALA A 456 4.50 6.91 -24.30
CA ALA A 456 4.51 7.62 -25.58
C ALA A 456 3.10 7.75 -26.17
N ARG A 457 2.31 6.66 -26.13
CA ARG A 457 0.96 6.64 -26.70
C ARG A 457 -0.02 7.54 -25.94
N TYR A 458 -0.01 7.48 -24.61
CA TYR A 458 -1.07 8.06 -23.80
C TYR A 458 -0.67 9.36 -23.11
N LEU A 459 0.60 9.49 -22.72
CA LEU A 459 1.08 10.66 -21.96
C LEU A 459 1.84 11.67 -22.84
N ASN A 460 2.04 11.35 -24.13
CA ASN A 460 2.83 12.14 -25.07
C ASN A 460 4.27 12.39 -24.59
N ILE A 461 4.90 11.35 -24.03
CA ILE A 461 6.29 11.38 -23.55
C ILE A 461 7.22 10.83 -24.64
N VAL A 462 8.41 11.43 -24.79
CA VAL A 462 9.44 10.98 -25.74
C VAL A 462 9.83 9.53 -25.43
N PRO A 463 9.86 8.62 -26.42
CA PRO A 463 10.24 7.24 -26.21
C PRO A 463 11.69 7.07 -25.73
N HIS A 464 11.88 6.37 -24.60
CA HIS A 464 13.19 5.99 -24.06
C HIS A 464 13.25 4.50 -23.68
N PRO A 465 13.21 3.57 -24.66
CA PRO A 465 13.28 2.14 -24.38
C PRO A 465 14.64 1.71 -23.79
N GLU A 466 15.67 2.55 -23.89
CA GLU A 466 16.97 2.35 -23.26
C GLU A 466 16.97 2.65 -21.75
N LEU A 467 15.94 3.33 -21.22
CA LEU A 467 15.85 3.73 -19.82
C LEU A 467 14.78 2.91 -19.08
N SER A 468 15.15 2.28 -17.96
CA SER A 468 14.20 1.60 -17.07
C SER A 468 13.54 2.56 -16.07
N TRP A 469 13.10 3.71 -16.56
CA TRP A 469 12.55 4.79 -15.73
C TRP A 469 11.16 4.50 -15.17
N TRP A 470 10.53 3.39 -15.56
CA TRP A 470 9.37 2.83 -14.86
C TRP A 470 9.72 2.37 -13.44
N ALA A 471 10.99 2.02 -13.16
CA ALA A 471 11.46 1.47 -11.90
C ALA A 471 11.66 2.53 -10.80
N LEU A 472 10.71 3.47 -10.70
CA LEU A 472 10.68 4.52 -9.68
C LEU A 472 9.74 4.17 -8.52
N ARG A 473 8.79 3.25 -8.72
CA ARG A 473 7.80 2.84 -7.72
C ARG A 473 8.23 1.57 -7.01
N VAL A 474 8.23 1.62 -5.68
CA VAL A 474 8.65 0.48 -4.84
C VAL A 474 7.60 -0.64 -4.84
N GLN A 475 6.34 -0.26 -5.03
CA GLN A 475 5.20 -1.16 -5.12
C GLN A 475 5.39 -2.21 -6.22
N LEU A 476 5.97 -1.82 -7.36
CA LEU A 476 6.24 -2.71 -8.50
C LEU A 476 7.11 -3.93 -8.13
N VAL A 477 7.97 -3.79 -7.12
CA VAL A 477 8.88 -4.88 -6.72
C VAL A 477 8.47 -5.56 -5.44
N ARG A 478 7.77 -4.86 -4.54
CA ARG A 478 7.35 -5.42 -3.25
C ARG A 478 6.02 -6.15 -3.34
N TRP A 479 5.08 -5.61 -4.11
CA TRP A 479 3.73 -6.13 -4.28
C TRP A 479 3.33 -6.07 -5.76
N PRO A 480 3.81 -7.00 -6.60
CA PRO A 480 3.54 -6.95 -8.03
C PRO A 480 2.04 -7.03 -8.35
N GLY A 481 1.55 -6.08 -9.14
CA GLY A 481 0.14 -5.86 -9.44
C GLY A 481 -0.54 -4.81 -8.56
N TYR A 482 0.14 -4.30 -7.52
CA TYR A 482 -0.44 -3.36 -6.56
C TYR A 482 -0.69 -1.96 -7.12
N MET A 483 0.02 -1.54 -8.19
CA MET A 483 -0.21 -0.24 -8.82
C MET A 483 -1.63 -0.10 -9.39
N ILE A 484 -2.34 -1.21 -9.60
CA ILE A 484 -3.76 -1.17 -9.96
C ILE A 484 -4.61 -0.46 -8.91
N ASN A 485 -4.24 -0.53 -7.64
CA ASN A 485 -5.00 0.09 -6.55
C ASN A 485 -4.97 1.62 -6.63
N TYR A 486 -3.90 2.21 -7.17
CA TYR A 486 -3.82 3.65 -7.46
C TYR A 486 -4.53 4.00 -8.78
N GLY A 487 -4.16 3.32 -9.87
CA GLY A 487 -4.68 3.61 -11.21
C GLY A 487 -6.20 3.41 -11.31
N LEU A 488 -6.71 2.26 -10.87
CA LEU A 488 -8.14 1.98 -10.82
C LEU A 488 -8.81 2.66 -9.61
N GLY A 489 -8.05 2.90 -8.53
CA GLY A 489 -8.50 3.66 -7.36
C GLY A 489 -9.01 5.04 -7.73
N ALA A 490 -8.38 5.74 -8.68
CA ALA A 490 -8.83 7.04 -9.17
C ALA A 490 -10.30 7.06 -9.67
N VAL A 491 -10.77 5.95 -10.25
CA VAL A 491 -12.18 5.80 -10.66
C VAL A 491 -13.07 5.81 -9.43
N LEU A 492 -12.72 5.01 -8.43
CA LEU A 492 -13.49 4.90 -7.20
C LEU A 492 -13.43 6.19 -6.37
N THR A 493 -12.27 6.85 -6.30
CA THR A 493 -12.08 8.17 -5.67
C THR A 493 -13.05 9.18 -6.25
N ALA A 494 -13.08 9.33 -7.59
CA ALA A 494 -13.96 10.28 -8.25
C ALA A 494 -15.44 9.99 -7.95
N ASP A 495 -15.84 8.72 -7.93
CA ASP A 495 -17.21 8.28 -7.68
C ASP A 495 -17.65 8.52 -6.22
N ILE A 496 -16.77 8.21 -5.25
CA ILE A 496 -17.00 8.50 -3.82
C ILE A 496 -17.09 10.01 -3.59
N ARG A 497 -16.18 10.81 -4.19
CA ARG A 497 -16.20 12.29 -4.09
C ARG A 497 -17.52 12.86 -4.61
N GLN A 498 -17.99 12.38 -5.77
CA GLN A 498 -19.28 12.80 -6.34
C GLN A 498 -20.44 12.45 -5.39
N ARG A 499 -20.56 11.17 -4.99
CA ARG A 499 -21.64 10.70 -4.12
C ARG A 499 -21.67 11.42 -2.78
N THR A 500 -20.50 11.69 -2.21
CA THR A 500 -20.35 12.43 -0.95
C THR A 500 -20.85 13.86 -1.11
N SER A 501 -20.42 14.55 -2.18
CA SER A 501 -20.85 15.92 -2.46
C SER A 501 -22.37 16.03 -2.67
N GLU A 502 -22.99 15.06 -3.35
CA GLU A 502 -24.45 14.99 -3.50
C GLU A 502 -25.18 14.78 -2.17
N ALA A 503 -24.58 14.06 -1.22
CA ALA A 503 -25.20 13.73 0.06
C ALA A 503 -25.10 14.85 1.10
N ILE A 504 -23.96 15.53 1.18
CA ILE A 504 -23.68 16.49 2.27
C ILE A 504 -23.34 17.90 1.78
N GLY A 505 -23.33 18.13 0.47
CA GLY A 505 -22.82 19.34 -0.16
C GLY A 505 -21.31 19.30 -0.39
N PRO A 506 -20.74 20.34 -1.02
CA PRO A 506 -19.30 20.44 -1.24
C PRO A 506 -18.52 20.29 0.07
N PHE A 507 -17.41 19.55 0.02
CA PHE A 507 -16.52 19.35 1.17
C PHE A 507 -15.07 19.75 0.91
N ASP A 508 -14.74 20.13 -0.33
CA ASP A 508 -13.38 20.54 -0.72
C ASP A 508 -12.85 21.72 0.08
N THR A 509 -13.69 22.51 0.72
CA THR A 509 -13.24 23.61 1.60
C THR A 509 -13.52 23.31 3.08
N GLY A 510 -13.64 22.04 3.46
CA GLY A 510 -13.96 21.62 4.81
C GLY A 510 -15.46 21.69 5.10
N ASN A 511 -16.09 20.52 5.17
CA ASN A 511 -17.48 20.37 5.59
C ASN A 511 -17.51 19.41 6.78
N ALA A 512 -17.84 19.93 7.97
CA ALA A 512 -17.77 19.17 9.22
C ALA A 512 -18.71 17.95 9.26
N ARG A 513 -19.65 17.83 8.31
CA ARG A 513 -20.49 16.64 8.16
C ARG A 513 -19.75 15.47 7.51
N TRP A 514 -18.61 15.70 6.84
CA TRP A 514 -17.88 14.71 6.06
C TRP A 514 -17.52 13.49 6.91
N TYR A 515 -16.77 13.68 8.00
CA TYR A 515 -16.29 12.54 8.79
C TYR A 515 -17.41 11.72 9.40
N GLY A 516 -18.39 12.39 10.03
CA GLY A 516 -19.54 11.69 10.63
C GLY A 516 -20.37 10.92 9.60
N TRP A 517 -20.55 11.49 8.40
CA TRP A 517 -21.33 10.86 7.34
C TRP A 517 -20.57 9.70 6.68
N THR A 518 -19.31 9.88 6.27
CA THR A 518 -18.50 8.80 5.67
C THR A 518 -18.23 7.69 6.67
N SER A 519 -17.94 8.00 7.93
CA SER A 519 -17.79 7.00 9.00
C SER A 519 -19.04 6.11 9.12
N THR A 520 -20.23 6.72 9.14
CA THR A 520 -21.50 6.00 9.30
C THR A 520 -21.85 5.13 8.10
N HIS A 521 -21.61 5.63 6.88
CA HIS A 521 -22.12 5.02 5.65
C HIS A 521 -21.09 4.19 4.89
N LEU A 522 -19.80 4.33 5.21
CA LEU A 522 -18.72 3.74 4.43
C LEU A 522 -17.60 3.12 5.30
N LEU A 523 -17.04 3.86 6.26
CA LEU A 523 -15.75 3.48 6.86
C LEU A 523 -15.85 2.53 8.04
N ARG A 524 -16.95 2.57 8.81
CA ARG A 524 -17.00 1.85 10.09
C ARG A 524 -17.01 0.31 10.00
N PHE A 525 -17.23 -0.24 8.81
CA PHE A 525 -17.60 -1.65 8.66
C PHE A 525 -16.40 -2.59 8.70
N GLY A 526 -15.18 -2.11 8.39
CA GLY A 526 -14.04 -2.99 8.13
C GLY A 526 -14.41 -4.11 7.16
N ALA A 527 -13.96 -5.35 7.44
CA ALA A 527 -14.28 -6.52 6.63
C ALA A 527 -15.63 -7.19 6.96
N SER A 528 -16.52 -6.55 7.72
CA SER A 528 -17.83 -7.15 8.07
C SER A 528 -18.79 -7.25 6.88
N LEU A 529 -18.56 -6.44 5.85
CA LEU A 529 -19.24 -6.45 4.57
C LEU A 529 -18.21 -6.69 3.47
N ARG A 530 -18.61 -7.38 2.40
CA ARG A 530 -17.78 -7.42 1.19
C ARG A 530 -17.69 -6.00 0.62
N THR A 531 -16.50 -5.56 0.26
CA THR A 531 -16.25 -4.19 -0.20
C THR A 531 -17.12 -3.82 -1.40
N ALA A 532 -17.29 -4.73 -2.38
CA ALA A 532 -18.19 -4.51 -3.52
C ALA A 532 -19.66 -4.25 -3.12
N ASP A 533 -20.18 -4.94 -2.10
CA ASP A 533 -21.55 -4.74 -1.63
C ASP A 533 -21.68 -3.43 -0.83
N LEU A 534 -20.65 -3.09 -0.04
CA LEU A 534 -20.55 -1.82 0.66
C LEU A 534 -20.54 -0.63 -0.32
N LEU A 535 -19.70 -0.70 -1.37
CA LEU A 535 -19.61 0.33 -2.39
C LEU A 535 -20.92 0.49 -3.16
N ARG A 536 -21.52 -0.63 -3.60
CA ARG A 536 -22.84 -0.58 -4.28
C ARG A 536 -23.91 0.05 -3.42
N ARG A 537 -23.93 -0.27 -2.11
CA ARG A 537 -24.86 0.34 -1.15
C ARG A 537 -24.59 1.83 -0.96
N PHE A 538 -23.33 2.23 -0.83
CA PHE A 538 -22.94 3.62 -0.60
C PHE A 538 -23.26 4.51 -1.81
N LEU A 539 -22.88 4.05 -3.01
CA LEU A 539 -23.08 4.76 -4.27
C LEU A 539 -24.53 4.69 -4.77
N GLY A 540 -25.31 3.69 -4.35
CA GLY A 540 -26.66 3.42 -4.84
C GLY A 540 -26.70 2.80 -6.25
N ARG A 541 -25.53 2.49 -6.81
CA ARG A 541 -25.31 1.86 -8.13
C ARG A 541 -23.94 1.19 -8.17
N PRO A 542 -23.62 0.39 -9.20
CA PRO A 542 -22.25 -0.05 -9.46
C PRO A 542 -21.29 1.14 -9.68
N VAL A 543 -20.00 0.90 -9.40
CA VAL A 543 -18.91 1.83 -9.68
C VAL A 543 -18.80 2.08 -11.18
N SER A 544 -18.45 3.30 -11.58
CA SER A 544 -18.32 3.69 -13.00
C SER A 544 -17.21 4.73 -13.21
N THR A 545 -16.58 4.69 -14.39
CA THR A 545 -15.59 5.69 -14.84
C THR A 545 -16.18 7.08 -15.09
N ALA A 546 -17.51 7.21 -15.15
CA ALA A 546 -18.18 8.44 -15.54
C ALA A 546 -17.76 9.66 -14.70
N ALA A 547 -17.63 9.51 -13.37
CA ALA A 547 -17.24 10.61 -12.49
C ALA A 547 -15.84 11.15 -12.83
N LEU A 548 -14.87 10.25 -13.07
CA LEU A 548 -13.51 10.62 -13.44
C LEU A 548 -13.46 11.27 -14.84
N LEU A 549 -14.11 10.66 -15.83
CA LEU A 549 -14.18 11.19 -17.20
C LEU A 549 -14.86 12.57 -17.25
N ASN A 550 -15.88 12.81 -16.41
CA ASN A 550 -16.50 14.13 -16.26
C ASN A 550 -15.53 15.16 -15.70
N GLN A 551 -14.64 14.75 -14.80
CA GLN A 551 -13.65 15.65 -14.24
C GLN A 551 -12.54 15.99 -15.23
N LEU A 552 -12.09 15.04 -16.05
CA LEU A 552 -11.11 15.30 -17.11
C LEU A 552 -11.62 16.34 -18.10
N ARG A 553 -12.90 16.30 -18.47
CA ARG A 553 -13.54 17.32 -19.32
C ARG A 553 -13.51 18.75 -18.75
N ARG A 554 -13.20 18.94 -17.46
CA ARG A 554 -12.99 20.28 -16.87
C ARG A 554 -11.64 20.90 -17.24
N LEU A 555 -10.76 20.15 -17.90
CA LEU A 555 -9.51 20.65 -18.45
C LEU A 555 -9.73 21.44 -19.75
N ASP A 556 -10.91 21.32 -20.37
CA ASP A 556 -11.28 22.10 -21.53
C ASP A 556 -11.53 23.57 -21.11
N PRO A 557 -10.98 24.55 -21.85
CA PRO A 557 -11.06 25.98 -21.52
C PRO A 557 -12.45 26.59 -21.63
#